data_AF-I4G1Q5-F1
#
_entry.id   AF-I4G1Q5-F1
#
_cell.length_a   1.000
_cell.length_b   1.000
_cell.length_c   1.000
_cell.angle_alpha   90.00
_cell.angle_beta   90.00
_cell.angle_gamma   90.00
#
_symmetry.space_group_name_H-M   'P 1'
#
loop_
_entity.id
_entity.type
_entity.pdbx_description
1 polymer ?
#
loop_
_entity_poly.entity_id
_entity_poly.type
_entity_poly.pdbx_seq_one_letter_code
_entity_poly.pdbx_strand_id
1 'polypeptide(L)'
;MAVESAPSSPLAAWFSPQTGAVAAITIANGSDNIGIYLPLFASNTWPNLVTIVSVFLILVGVWCFTAHQLTQLPAIANLITSHGSHFVPCVLIGLGVFIIKESLPLAFLALSLSYGWTLLQQQAESI
;
A
#
# COMPACT_ATOMS: atom_id res chain seq x y z
N MET A 1 -11.58 -16.57 -32.94
CA MET A 1 -11.89 -15.16 -32.63
C MET A 1 -13.30 -15.14 -32.04
N ALA A 2 -13.43 -15.46 -30.76
CA ALA A 2 -14.72 -15.47 -30.07
C ALA A 2 -14.85 -14.14 -29.32
N VAL A 3 -15.77 -13.29 -29.77
CA VAL A 3 -16.16 -12.08 -29.07
C VAL A 3 -16.95 -12.52 -27.84
N GLU A 4 -16.33 -12.46 -26.67
CA GLU A 4 -17.00 -12.69 -25.40
C GLU A 4 -18.02 -11.56 -25.19
N SER A 5 -19.30 -11.94 -25.18
CA SER A 5 -20.44 -11.03 -25.06
C SER A 5 -20.38 -10.28 -23.75
N ALA A 6 -20.38 -8.94 -23.83
CA ALA A 6 -20.42 -8.05 -22.68
C ALA A 6 -21.58 -8.40 -21.73
N PRO A 7 -21.39 -8.28 -20.40
CA PRO A 7 -22.43 -8.58 -19.42
C PRO A 7 -23.66 -7.68 -19.66
N SER A 8 -24.83 -8.31 -19.76
CA SER A 8 -26.13 -7.70 -20.11
C SER A 8 -26.71 -6.79 -19.02
N SER A 9 -25.98 -6.50 -17.95
CA SER A 9 -26.35 -5.46 -17.00
C SER A 9 -25.12 -4.78 -16.37
N PRO A 10 -25.09 -3.43 -16.28
CA PRO A 10 -23.99 -2.70 -15.67
C PRO A 10 -23.79 -3.09 -14.20
N LEU A 11 -24.84 -3.49 -13.47
CA LEU A 11 -24.73 -3.97 -12.10
C LEU A 11 -24.03 -5.33 -11.99
N ALA A 12 -24.25 -6.27 -12.92
CA ALA A 12 -23.53 -7.55 -12.91
C ALA A 12 -22.03 -7.36 -13.18
N ALA A 13 -21.63 -6.32 -13.91
CA ALA A 13 -20.22 -5.97 -14.12
C ALA A 13 -19.52 -5.48 -12.83
N TRP A 14 -20.26 -4.84 -11.91
CA TRP A 14 -19.72 -4.42 -10.61
C TRP A 14 -19.46 -5.61 -9.68
N PHE A 15 -20.22 -6.69 -9.82
CA PHE A 15 -20.04 -7.93 -9.06
C PHE A 15 -19.20 -8.99 -9.80
N SER A 16 -18.48 -8.59 -10.86
CA SER A 16 -17.58 -9.50 -11.54
C SER A 16 -16.37 -9.84 -10.64
N PRO A 17 -15.82 -11.06 -10.72
CA PRO A 17 -14.59 -11.43 -10.01
C PRO A 17 -13.41 -10.50 -10.35
N GLN A 18 -13.40 -9.95 -11.56
CA GLN A 18 -12.36 -9.02 -12.02
C GLN A 18 -12.44 -7.69 -11.27
N THR A 19 -13.64 -7.16 -11.03
CA THR A 19 -13.84 -5.92 -10.26
C THR A 19 -13.38 -6.08 -8.82
N GLY A 20 -13.72 -7.21 -8.18
CA GLY A 20 -13.25 -7.54 -6.83
C GLY A 20 -11.72 -7.66 -6.75
N ALA A 21 -11.09 -8.29 -7.75
CA ALA A 21 -9.64 -8.40 -7.81
C ALA A 21 -8.95 -7.03 -7.95
N VAL A 22 -9.43 -6.17 -8.85
CA VAL A 22 -8.87 -4.82 -9.04
C VAL A 22 -9.06 -3.96 -7.78
N ALA A 23 -10.22 -4.05 -7.13
CA ALA A 23 -10.48 -3.36 -5.87
C ALA A 23 -9.53 -3.84 -4.75
N ALA A 24 -9.34 -5.16 -4.62
CA ALA A 24 -8.41 -5.73 -3.64
C ALA A 24 -6.96 -5.30 -3.89
N ILE A 25 -6.51 -5.30 -5.16
CA ILE A 25 -5.18 -4.82 -5.55
C ILE A 25 -5.04 -3.33 -5.22
N THR A 26 -6.07 -2.52 -5.48
CA THR A 26 -6.06 -1.07 -5.19
C THR A 26 -5.96 -0.82 -3.69
N ILE A 27 -6.74 -1.53 -2.87
CA ILE A 27 -6.66 -1.42 -1.42
C ILE A 27 -5.29 -1.87 -0.92
N ALA A 28 -4.78 -3.02 -1.39
CA ALA A 28 -3.48 -3.53 -0.97
C ALA A 28 -2.35 -2.54 -1.28
N ASN A 29 -2.31 -1.98 -2.49
CA ASN A 29 -1.29 -1.00 -2.90
C ASN A 29 -1.47 0.38 -2.25
N GLY A 30 -2.68 0.77 -1.86
CA GLY A 30 -2.95 2.07 -1.25
C GLY A 30 -2.99 2.04 0.28
N SER A 31 -3.00 0.86 0.90
CA SER A 31 -3.24 0.69 2.33
C SER A 31 -2.13 1.29 3.21
N ASP A 32 -0.87 1.18 2.77
CA ASP A 32 0.29 1.76 3.43
C ASP A 32 0.21 3.30 3.46
N ASN A 33 -0.20 3.90 2.34
CA ASN A 33 -0.36 5.34 2.20
C ASN A 33 -1.52 5.86 3.07
N ILE A 34 -2.67 5.19 3.06
CA ILE A 34 -3.83 5.58 3.89
C ILE A 34 -3.46 5.53 5.38
N GLY A 35 -2.76 4.48 5.81
CA GLY A 35 -2.41 4.27 7.22
C GLY A 35 -1.57 5.41 7.82
N ILE A 36 -0.69 6.02 7.03
CA ILE A 36 0.15 7.14 7.48
C ILE A 36 -0.50 8.49 7.18
N TYR A 37 -1.12 8.65 6.01
CA TYR A 37 -1.58 9.96 5.56
C TYR A 37 -2.88 10.39 6.22
N LEU A 38 -3.77 9.46 6.53
CA LEU A 38 -5.04 9.80 7.19
C LEU A 38 -4.85 10.50 8.55
N PRO A 39 -4.07 9.97 9.52
CA PRO A 39 -3.80 10.67 10.77
C PRO A 39 -2.93 11.93 10.58
N LEU A 40 -2.03 11.93 9.59
CA LEU A 40 -1.20 13.09 9.27
C LEU A 40 -2.05 14.26 8.77
N PHE A 41 -3.04 14.02 7.91
CA PHE A 41 -3.95 15.07 7.46
C PHE A 41 -4.93 15.50 8.54
N ALA A 42 -5.42 14.56 9.37
CA ALA A 42 -6.32 14.86 10.48
C ALA A 42 -5.68 15.78 11.53
N SER A 43 -4.35 15.79 11.66
CA SER A 43 -3.60 16.60 12.62
C SER A 43 -3.05 17.92 12.07
N ASN A 44 -3.23 18.23 10.79
CA ASN A 44 -2.64 19.40 10.13
C ASN A 44 -3.65 20.52 9.83
N THR A 45 -3.14 21.75 9.73
CA THR A 45 -3.92 22.92 9.30
C THR A 45 -4.08 22.96 7.78
N TRP A 46 -5.11 23.65 7.28
CA TRP A 46 -5.39 23.82 5.85
C TRP A 46 -4.18 24.24 4.99
N PRO A 47 -3.39 25.26 5.38
CA PRO A 47 -2.22 25.67 4.60
C PRO A 47 -1.13 24.59 4.50
N ASN A 48 -0.89 23.86 5.60
CA ASN A 48 0.07 22.76 5.62
C ASN A 48 -0.39 21.61 4.73
N LEU A 49 -1.68 21.28 4.77
CA LEU A 49 -2.27 20.23 3.93
C LEU A 49 -2.08 20.53 2.44
N VAL A 50 -2.37 21.76 2.00
CA VAL A 50 -2.14 22.18 0.61
C VAL A 50 -0.68 22.05 0.22
N THR A 51 0.24 22.42 1.12
CA THR A 51 1.69 22.31 0.88
C THR A 51 2.10 20.84 0.71
N ILE A 52 1.66 19.97 1.61
CA ILE A 52 1.99 18.54 1.59
C ILE A 52 1.47 17.87 0.30
N VAL A 53 0.20 18.11 -0.04
CA VAL A 53 -0.41 17.57 -1.27
C VAL A 53 0.31 18.08 -2.51
N SER A 54 0.66 19.36 -2.56
CA SER A 54 1.37 19.95 -3.70
C SER A 54 2.75 19.31 -3.89
N VAL A 55 3.53 19.18 -2.81
CA VAL A 55 4.86 18.52 -2.87
C VAL A 55 4.74 17.06 -3.29
N PHE A 56 3.76 16.34 -2.73
CA PHE A 56 3.52 14.94 -3.08
C PHE A 56 3.21 14.78 -4.57
N LEU A 57 2.30 15.60 -5.12
CA LEU A 57 1.95 15.55 -6.54
C LEU A 57 3.12 15.92 -7.45
N ILE A 58 3.94 16.90 -7.06
CA ILE A 58 5.17 17.24 -7.80
C ILE A 58 6.13 16.05 -7.83
N LEU A 59 6.36 15.40 -6.68
CA LEU A 59 7.25 14.25 -6.59
C LEU A 59 6.74 13.06 -7.41
N VAL A 60 5.43 12.80 -7.37
CA VAL A 60 4.79 11.78 -8.23
C VAL A 60 5.00 12.12 -9.72
N GLY A 61 4.84 13.38 -10.11
CA GLY A 61 5.11 13.85 -11.46
C GLY A 61 6.57 13.61 -11.89
N VAL A 62 7.53 13.94 -11.03
CA VAL A 62 8.97 13.69 -11.25
C VAL A 62 9.25 12.20 -11.40
N TRP A 63 8.64 11.36 -10.56
CA TRP A 63 8.86 9.91 -10.61
C TRP A 63 8.25 9.29 -11.86
N CYS A 64 7.05 9.73 -12.25
CA CYS A 64 6.40 9.31 -13.49
C CYS A 64 7.24 9.71 -14.72
N PHE A 65 7.73 10.95 -14.75
CA PHE A 65 8.62 11.41 -15.81
C PHE A 65 9.92 10.58 -15.87
N THR A 66 10.54 10.32 -14.72
CA THR A 66 11.76 9.52 -14.63
C THR A 66 11.53 8.08 -15.11
N ALA A 67 10.43 7.46 -14.68
CA ALA A 67 10.04 6.12 -15.12
C ALA A 67 9.81 6.10 -16.65
N HIS A 68 9.12 7.09 -17.19
CA HIS A 68 8.91 7.22 -18.63
C HIS A 68 10.23 7.29 -19.40
N GLN A 69 11.16 8.15 -18.97
CA GLN A 69 12.49 8.25 -19.59
C GLN A 69 13.27 6.92 -19.50
N LEU A 70 13.19 6.21 -18.37
CA LEU A 70 13.81 4.90 -18.21
C LEU A 70 13.21 3.86 -19.18
N THR A 71 11.89 3.86 -19.35
CA THR A 71 11.22 2.93 -20.26
C THR A 71 11.47 3.21 -21.74
N GLN A 72 11.96 4.41 -22.11
CA GLN A 72 12.39 4.70 -23.48
C GLN A 72 13.72 4.04 -23.84
N LEU A 73 14.51 3.61 -22.85
CA LEU A 73 15.75 2.87 -23.10
C LEU A 73 15.40 1.43 -23.50
N PRO A 74 15.74 0.97 -24.72
CA PRO A 74 15.28 -0.32 -25.24
C PRO A 74 15.76 -1.51 -24.41
N ALA A 75 16.93 -1.40 -23.77
CA ALA A 75 17.43 -2.42 -22.84
C ALA A 75 16.52 -2.57 -21.61
N ILE A 76 16.11 -1.46 -21.00
CA ILE A 76 15.25 -1.46 -19.81
C ILE A 76 13.82 -1.87 -20.19
N ALA A 77 13.30 -1.37 -21.31
CA ALA A 77 11.99 -1.74 -21.83
C ALA A 77 11.88 -3.25 -22.08
N ASN A 78 12.89 -3.86 -22.69
CA ASN A 78 12.91 -5.31 -22.92
C ASN A 78 13.00 -6.11 -21.61
N LEU A 79 13.78 -5.65 -20.62
CA LEU A 79 13.84 -6.31 -19.32
C LEU A 79 12.52 -6.24 -18.56
N ILE A 80 11.88 -5.06 -18.52
CA ILE A 80 10.60 -4.86 -17.84
C ILE A 80 9.48 -5.65 -18.53
N THR A 81 9.41 -5.65 -19.87
CA THR A 81 8.38 -6.40 -20.60
C THR A 81 8.59 -7.91 -20.49
N SER A 82 9.82 -8.39 -20.48
CA SER A 82 10.15 -9.81 -20.38
C SER A 82 10.05 -10.37 -18.95
N HIS A 83 10.44 -9.63 -17.93
CA HIS A 83 10.56 -10.13 -16.55
C HIS A 83 9.65 -9.40 -15.55
N GLY A 84 9.11 -8.24 -15.89
CA GLY A 84 8.36 -7.38 -14.96
C GLY A 84 7.12 -8.04 -14.36
N SER A 85 6.43 -8.89 -15.14
CA SER A 85 5.25 -9.62 -14.67
C SER A 85 5.54 -10.61 -13.55
N HIS A 86 6.77 -11.14 -13.47
CA HIS A 86 7.20 -12.05 -12.41
C HIS A 86 8.00 -11.31 -11.33
N PHE A 87 8.83 -10.35 -11.74
CA PHE A 87 9.71 -9.60 -10.85
C PHE A 87 8.93 -8.75 -9.85
N VAL A 88 7.89 -8.02 -10.31
CA VAL A 88 7.12 -7.12 -9.44
C VAL A 88 6.42 -7.88 -8.31
N PRO A 89 5.65 -8.96 -8.57
CA PRO A 89 5.06 -9.76 -7.49
C PRO A 89 6.10 -10.36 -6.55
N CYS A 90 7.24 -10.84 -7.07
CA CYS A 90 8.31 -11.42 -6.26
C CYS A 90 8.89 -10.39 -5.28
N VAL A 91 9.17 -9.18 -5.74
CA VAL A 91 9.65 -8.07 -4.89
C VAL A 91 8.61 -7.69 -3.84
N LEU A 92 7.34 -7.59 -4.22
CA LEU A 92 6.26 -7.26 -3.28
C LEU A 92 6.08 -8.32 -2.19
N ILE A 93 6.13 -9.61 -2.54
CA ILE A 93 6.08 -10.71 -1.57
C ILE A 93 7.30 -10.66 -0.64
N GLY A 94 8.50 -10.46 -1.19
CA GLY A 94 9.72 -10.33 -0.40
C GLY A 94 9.67 -9.16 0.58
N LEU A 95 9.19 -8.01 0.13
CA LEU A 95 9.01 -6.83 0.97
C LEU A 95 7.95 -7.05 2.06
N GLY A 96 6.83 -7.71 1.73
CA GLY A 96 5.81 -8.07 2.71
C GLY A 96 6.35 -8.98 3.82
N VAL A 97 7.10 -10.02 3.46
CA VAL A 97 7.77 -10.91 4.43
C VAL A 97 8.78 -10.13 5.27
N PHE A 98 9.55 -9.23 4.66
CA PHE A 98 10.52 -8.39 5.38
C PHE A 98 9.83 -7.49 6.42
N ILE A 99 8.74 -6.82 6.05
CA ILE A 99 7.97 -5.96 6.96
C ILE A 99 7.39 -6.79 8.12
N ILE A 100 6.82 -7.97 7.85
CA ILE A 100 6.28 -8.84 8.91
C ILE A 100 7.39 -9.25 9.88
N LYS A 101 8.55 -9.66 9.36
CA LYS A 101 9.68 -10.07 10.19
C LYS A 101 10.19 -8.94 11.09
N GLU A 102 10.23 -7.71 10.59
CA GLU A 102 10.69 -6.55 11.35
C GLU A 102 9.64 -6.07 12.37
N SER A 103 8.36 -6.10 12.01
CA SER A 103 7.27 -5.63 12.88
C SER A 103 6.90 -6.62 13.97
N LEU A 104 7.12 -7.93 13.77
CA LEU A 104 6.73 -8.96 14.72
C LEU A 104 7.46 -8.85 16.08
N PRO A 105 8.80 -8.68 16.15
CA PRO A 105 9.50 -8.44 17.42
C PRO A 105 9.03 -7.17 18.14
N LEU A 106 8.81 -6.09 17.40
CA LEU A 106 8.32 -4.82 17.94
C LEU A 106 6.93 -4.98 18.56
N ALA A 107 6.04 -5.70 17.88
CA ALA A 107 4.70 -6.01 18.38
C ALA A 107 4.76 -6.89 19.63
N PHE A 108 5.59 -7.94 19.64
CA PHE A 108 5.76 -8.82 20.82
C PHE A 108 6.31 -8.06 22.04
N LEU A 109 7.28 -7.16 21.83
CA LEU A 109 7.82 -6.31 22.89
C LEU A 109 6.76 -5.32 23.40
N ALA A 110 5.99 -4.71 22.52
CA ALA A 110 4.91 -3.79 22.92
C ALA A 110 3.82 -4.53 23.73
N LEU A 111 3.45 -5.74 23.32
CA LEU A 111 2.49 -6.59 24.02
C LEU A 111 2.99 -7.03 25.40
N SER A 112 4.24 -7.44 25.52
CA SER A 112 4.80 -7.86 26.81
C SER A 112 4.91 -6.69 27.79
N LEU A 113 5.33 -5.52 27.31
CA LEU A 113 5.34 -4.28 28.10
C LEU A 113 3.93 -3.87 28.53
N SER A 114 2.96 -3.90 27.61
CA SER A 114 1.56 -3.58 27.92
C SER A 114 0.98 -4.53 28.97
N TYR A 115 1.21 -5.84 28.83
CA TYR A 115 0.71 -6.84 29.77
C TYR A 115 1.35 -6.68 31.15
N GLY A 116 2.68 -6.47 31.21
CA GLY A 116 3.39 -6.18 32.45
C GLY A 116 2.88 -4.90 33.14
N TRP A 117 2.63 -3.84 32.37
CA TRP A 117 2.07 -2.59 32.88
C TRP A 117 0.69 -2.79 33.51
N THR A 118 -0.19 -3.54 32.84
CA THR A 118 -1.53 -3.81 33.37
C THR A 118 -1.49 -4.65 34.65
N LEU A 119 -0.57 -5.62 34.77
CA LEU A 119 -0.41 -6.41 36.00
C LEU A 119 0.08 -5.58 37.18
N LEU A 120 0.98 -4.61 36.94
CA LEU A 120 1.46 -3.69 37.96
C LEU A 120 0.34 -2.78 38.47
N GLN A 121 -0.52 -2.26 37.57
CA GLN A 121 -1.70 -1.48 37.99
C GLN A 121 -2.66 -2.31 38.84
N GLN A 122 -2.89 -3.56 38.45
CA GLN A 122 -3.79 -4.46 39.16
C GLN A 122 -3.28 -4.81 40.57
N GLN A 123 -1.97 -4.94 40.76
CA GLN A 123 -1.40 -5.05 42.11
C GLN A 123 -1.56 -3.76 42.91
N ALA A 124 -1.32 -2.60 42.31
CA ALA A 124 -1.38 -1.31 43.00
C ALA A 124 -2.79 -0.93 43.47
N GLU A 125 -3.85 -1.34 42.75
CA GLU A 125 -5.25 -1.11 43.15
C GLU A 125 -5.79 -2.14 44.15
N SER A 126 -5.08 -3.26 44.36
CA SER A 126 -5.48 -4.34 45.28
C SER A 126 -4.90 -4.21 46.70
N ILE A 127 -4.08 -3.18 46.94
CA ILE A 127 -3.44 -2.83 48.22
C ILE A 127 -4.14 -1.60 48.80
#